data_AF-A0A7C3ZB49-F1
#
_entry.id   AF-A0A7C3ZB49-F1
#
_cell.length_a   1.000
_cell.length_b   1.000
_cell.length_c   1.000
_cell.angle_alpha   90.00
_cell.angle_beta   90.00
_cell.angle_gamma   90.00
#
_symmetry.space_group_name_H-M   'P 1'
#
loop_
_entity.id
_entity.type
_entity.pdbx_description
1 polymer ?
#
loop_
_entity_poly.entity_id
_entity_poly.type
_entity_poly.pdbx_seq_one_letter_code
_entity_poly.pdbx_strand_id
1 'polypeptide(L)' 'MELLDNPCPACKEAGVVQNPNWKKWFENSRELPPEGHWLHQQPEEVECLQCKGRGYVPTDLGCRLLEFLRRHNT' A
#
# COMPACT_ATOMS: atom_id res chain seq x y z
N MET A 1 -20.24 16.51 -6.05
CA MET A 1 -20.12 15.51 -4.98
C MET A 1 -18.70 15.62 -4.47
N GLU A 2 -18.49 16.01 -3.21
CA GLU A 2 -17.14 16.12 -2.65
C GLU A 2 -16.65 14.72 -2.26
N LEU A 3 -15.43 14.37 -2.67
CA LEU A 3 -14.83 13.07 -2.38
C LEU A 3 -14.19 13.11 -0.97
N LEU A 4 -14.50 12.12 -0.15
CA LEU A 4 -13.91 11.95 1.19
C LEU A 4 -12.53 11.27 1.14
N ASP A 5 -12.25 10.57 0.05
CA ASP A 5 -11.01 9.83 -0.16
C ASP A 5 -10.48 10.08 -1.58
N ASN A 6 -9.16 10.11 -1.72
CA ASN A 6 -8.45 10.10 -2.99
C ASN A 6 -7.76 8.75 -3.20
N PRO A 7 -7.63 8.27 -4.45
CA PRO A 7 -6.74 7.16 -4.80
C PRO A 7 -5.34 7.38 -4.20
N CYS A 8 -4.78 6.34 -3.58
CA CYS A 8 -3.41 6.43 -3.07
C CYS A 8 -2.43 6.53 -4.25
N PRO A 9 -1.60 7.58 -4.31
CA PRO A 9 -0.70 7.79 -5.46
C PRO A 9 0.40 6.73 -5.57
N ALA A 10 0.80 6.13 -4.44
CA ALA A 10 1.83 5.09 -4.42
C ALA A 10 1.35 3.73 -4.99
N CYS A 11 0.18 3.24 -4.56
CA CYS A 11 -0.32 1.91 -4.96
C CYS A 11 -1.42 1.96 -6.03
N LYS A 12 -1.91 3.14 -6.42
CA LYS A 12 -2.99 3.30 -7.40
C LYS A 12 -4.20 2.42 -7.06
N GLU A 13 -4.73 2.59 -5.86
CA GLU A 13 -5.94 1.88 -5.36
C GLU A 13 -5.74 0.40 -5.02
N ALA A 14 -4.60 -0.20 -5.35
CA ALA A 14 -4.34 -1.62 -5.06
C ALA A 14 -4.20 -1.95 -3.57
N GLY A 15 -3.81 -0.97 -2.73
CA GLY A 15 -3.50 -1.20 -1.32
C GLY A 15 -2.15 -1.89 -1.08
N VAL A 16 -1.54 -2.46 -2.11
CA VAL A 16 -0.24 -3.12 -2.08
C VAL A 16 0.72 -2.52 -3.09
N VAL A 17 2.02 -2.71 -2.88
CA VAL A 17 3.09 -2.36 -3.82
C VAL A 17 4.03 -3.54 -3.98
N GLN A 18 4.74 -3.58 -5.11
CA GLN A 18 5.75 -4.62 -5.32
C GLN A 18 6.79 -4.60 -4.19
N ASN A 19 7.13 -5.77 -3.65
CA ASN A 19 8.14 -5.90 -2.62
C ASN A 19 9.49 -5.38 -3.14
N PRO A 20 10.13 -4.40 -2.46
CA PRO A 20 11.40 -3.84 -2.91
C PRO A 20 12.52 -4.88 -3.09
N ASN A 21 12.50 -5.96 -2.30
CA ASN A 21 13.47 -7.04 -2.40
C ASN A 21 13.28 -7.83 -3.71
N TRP A 22 12.04 -8.15 -4.05
CA TRP A 22 11.70 -8.82 -5.32
C TRP A 22 12.00 -7.92 -6.52
N LYS A 23 11.61 -6.64 -6.44
CA LYS A 23 11.92 -5.65 -7.47
C LYS A 23 13.42 -5.56 -7.73
N LYS A 24 14.22 -5.40 -6.67
CA LYS A 24 15.67 -5.31 -6.77
C LYS A 24 16.30 -6.59 -7.34
N TRP A 25 15.78 -7.77 -7.02
CA TRP A 25 16.26 -9.02 -7.61
C TRP A 25 16.02 -9.03 -9.12
N PHE A 26 14.76 -8.83 -9.54
CA PHE A 26 14.38 -8.88 -10.95
C PHE A 26 15.06 -7.81 -11.81
N GLU A 27 15.33 -6.63 -11.26
CA GLU A 27 16.08 -5.57 -11.95
C GLU A 27 17.53 -5.99 -12.25
N ASN A 28 18.14 -6.82 -11.41
CA ASN A 28 19.54 -7.24 -11.55
C ASN A 28 19.72 -8.55 -12.34
N SER A 29 18.92 -9.58 -12.05
CA SER A 29 19.10 -10.92 -12.62
C SER A 29 18.20 -11.19 -13.82
N ARG A 30 17.02 -10.56 -13.87
CA ARG A 30 15.91 -10.91 -14.79
C ARG A 30 15.49 -12.38 -14.79
N GLU A 31 15.93 -13.15 -13.79
CA GLU A 31 15.66 -14.58 -13.61
C GLU A 31 15.01 -14.84 -12.25
N LEU A 32 14.30 -15.96 -12.13
CA LEU A 32 13.77 -16.39 -10.83
C LEU A 32 14.92 -16.69 -9.85
N PRO A 33 14.78 -16.36 -8.55
CA PRO A 33 15.78 -16.73 -7.56
C PRO A 33 15.97 -18.25 -7.53
N PRO A 34 17.21 -18.74 -7.37
CA PRO A 34 17.47 -20.18 -7.27
C PRO A 34 16.72 -20.79 -6.08
N GLU A 35 16.48 -22.09 -6.12
CA GLU A 35 15.85 -22.81 -5.00
C GLU A 35 16.64 -22.59 -3.70
N GLY A 36 15.92 -22.40 -2.59
CA GLY A 36 16.51 -22.09 -1.28
C GLY A 36 16.96 -20.65 -1.08
N HIS A 37 16.87 -19.78 -2.11
CA HIS A 37 17.11 -18.34 -1.93
C HIS A 37 16.09 -17.72 -0.94
N TRP A 38 16.56 -16.89 -0.01
CA TRP A 38 15.73 -16.31 1.06
C TRP A 38 14.53 -15.50 0.54
N LEU A 39 14.60 -15.00 -0.70
CA LEU A 39 13.53 -14.25 -1.34
C LEU A 39 12.26 -15.08 -1.54
N HIS A 40 12.36 -16.41 -1.66
CA HIS A 40 11.20 -17.33 -1.68
C HIS A 40 10.38 -17.29 -0.37
N GLN A 41 10.96 -16.79 0.72
CA GLN A 41 10.26 -16.60 2.01
C GLN A 41 9.63 -15.20 2.13
N GLN A 42 9.79 -14.35 1.12
CA GLN A 42 9.25 -12.99 1.09
C GLN A 42 8.05 -12.93 0.16
N PRO A 43 6.98 -12.20 0.52
CA PRO A 43 5.86 -12.01 -0.39
C PRO A 43 6.29 -11.14 -1.59
N GLU A 44 5.75 -11.41 -2.78
CA GLU A 44 6.03 -10.62 -3.99
C GLU A 44 5.48 -9.19 -3.92
N GLU A 45 4.40 -9.00 -3.16
CA GLU A 45 3.78 -7.71 -2.87
C GLU A 45 3.73 -7.46 -1.36
N VAL A 46 3.84 -6.20 -0.97
CA VAL A 46 3.76 -5.76 0.43
C VAL A 46 2.72 -4.68 0.58
N GLU A 47 2.20 -4.53 1.80
CA GLU A 47 1.23 -3.48 2.11
C GLU A 47 1.79 -2.09 1.76
N CYS A 48 0.98 -1.29 1.08
CA CYS A 48 1.32 0.09 0.79
C CYS A 48 1.28 0.90 2.10
N LEU A 49 2.45 1.32 2.59
CA LEU A 49 2.58 2.05 3.85
C LEU A 49 1.87 3.42 3.83
N GLN A 50 1.71 4.03 2.66
CA GLN A 50 1.07 5.35 2.53
C GLN A 50 -0.43 5.29 2.83
N CYS A 51 -1.14 4.32 2.26
CA CYS A 51 -2.58 4.14 2.53
C CYS A 51 -2.86 3.13 3.66
N LYS A 52 -1.83 2.41 4.13
CA LYS A 52 -1.92 1.30 5.08
C LYS A 52 -2.87 0.21 4.58
N GLY A 53 -2.59 -0.31 3.39
CA GLY A 53 -3.35 -1.42 2.80
C GLY A 53 -4.70 -1.03 2.19
N ARG A 54 -5.18 0.20 2.40
CA ARG A 54 -6.55 0.60 2.03
C ARG A 54 -6.75 0.96 0.56
N GLY A 55 -5.69 1.23 -0.18
CA GLY A 55 -5.77 1.73 -1.56
C GLY A 55 -6.11 3.21 -1.70
N TYR A 56 -6.68 3.82 -0.65
CA TYR A 56 -7.11 5.22 -0.64
C TYR A 56 -6.53 5.99 0.56
N VAL A 57 -6.48 7.31 0.42
CA VAL A 57 -6.09 8.24 1.47
C VAL A 57 -7.18 9.30 1.65
N PRO A 58 -7.63 9.56 2.90
CA PRO A 58 -8.65 10.55 3.16
C PRO A 58 -8.24 11.94 2.67
N THR A 59 -9.20 12.68 2.11
CA THR A 59 -9.07 14.12 1.86
C THR A 59 -9.12 14.90 3.17
N ASP A 60 -8.82 16.20 3.14
CA ASP A 60 -8.95 17.05 4.32
C ASP A 60 -10.38 17.02 4.90
N LEU A 61 -11.39 16.97 4.01
CA LEU A 61 -12.78 16.81 4.41
C LEU A 61 -13.04 15.45 5.07
N GLY A 62 -12.53 14.36 4.47
CA GLY A 62 -12.59 13.01 5.03
C GLY A 62 -11.93 12.93 6.40
N CYS A 63 -10.75 13.53 6.58
CA CYS A 63 -10.06 13.62 7.86
C CYS A 63 -10.90 14.33 8.92
N ARG A 64 -11.47 15.50 8.60
CA ARG A 64 -12.33 16.26 9.53
C ARG A 64 -13.57 15.46 9.93
N LEU A 65 -14.20 14.77 8.99
CA LEU A 65 -15.34 13.91 9.26
C LEU A 65 -14.95 12.73 10.16
N LEU A 66 -13.84 12.05 9.87
CA LEU A 66 -13.33 10.96 10.71
C LEU A 66 -13.02 11.43 12.13
N GLU A 67 -12.43 12.63 12.28
CA GLU A 67 -12.20 13.22 13.60
C GLU A 67 -13.50 13.51 14.34
N PHE A 68 -14.49 14.09 13.65
CA PHE A 68 -15.81 14.34 14.23
C PHE A 68 -16.45 13.04 14.71
N LEU A 69 -16.51 12.03 13.86
CA LEU A 69 -17.08 10.72 14.21
C LEU A 69 -16.34 10.11 15.40
N ARG A 70 -14.99 10.08 15.39
CA ARG A 70 -14.20 9.54 16.51
C ARG A 70 -14.46 10.26 17.83
N ARG A 71 -14.72 11.56 17.82
CA ARG A 71 -15.00 12.34 19.04
C ARG A 71 -16.38 12.06 19.63
N HIS A 72 -17.34 11.65 18.80
CA HIS A 72 -18.76 11.53 19.17
C HIS A 72 -19.31 10.10 19.11
N ASN A 73 -18.46 9.11 18.78
CA ASN A 73 -18.82 7.70 18.82
C ASN A 73 -18.76 7.20 20.29
N THR A 74 -19.74 7.60 21.11
CA THR A 74 -20.03 7.05 22.44
C THR A 74 -20.87 5.79 22.37
#